data_AF-A0A2A2Q0U5-F1
#
_entry.id   AF-A0A2A2Q0U5-F1
#
_cell.length_a   1.000
_cell.length_b   1.000
_cell.length_c   1.000
_cell.angle_alpha   90.00
_cell.angle_beta   90.00
_cell.angle_gamma   90.00
#
_symmetry.space_group_name_H-M   'P 1'
#
loop_
_entity.id
_entity.type
_entity.pdbx_description
1 polymer ?
#
loop_
_entity_poly.entity_id
_entity_poly.type
_entity_poly.pdbx_seq_one_letter_code
_entity_poly.pdbx_strand_id
1 'polypeptide(L)'
;MTALFAAVWSIYLGDRLFDAWRASTDSRGLVAAELPERHAWARRQRGILTACLVAAVSSGAATIGFLETSTWRAGLVVAAATGLYFLLFRWSFSSRVRLRGFPTKEIAIAGCFTAGAAVAAAADSIADLPLFVLAGLGCLILGNCLLISRSEAVFDQFEDPAAFFAISARVSRLPEIVLFAGIAFGIGGWWRSGPEPALFALILCSVLTLLLAGRRSPDSKAHTQPVADGLHLLTWVIALPF
;
A
#
# COMPACT_ATOMS: atom_id res chain seq x y z
N MET A 1 -9.17 17.57 2.05
CA MET A 1 -9.34 16.10 1.89
C MET A 1 -9.28 15.62 0.44
N THR A 2 -10.03 16.23 -0.50
CA THR A 2 -10.06 15.80 -1.92
C THR A 2 -8.70 15.70 -2.60
N ALA A 3 -7.81 16.69 -2.41
CA ALA A 3 -6.47 16.66 -3.00
C ALA A 3 -5.62 15.49 -2.49
N LEU A 4 -5.75 15.15 -1.21
CA LEU A 4 -5.03 14.06 -0.57
C LEU A 4 -5.56 12.70 -1.01
N PHE A 5 -6.88 12.56 -1.09
CA PHE A 5 -7.54 11.40 -1.69
C PHE A 5 -7.08 11.20 -3.14
N ALA A 6 -7.09 12.27 -3.94
CA ALA A 6 -6.60 12.28 -5.32
C ALA A 6 -5.12 11.88 -5.41
N ALA A 7 -4.27 12.34 -4.49
CA ALA A 7 -2.86 11.99 -4.46
C ALA A 7 -2.65 10.48 -4.19
N VAL A 8 -3.34 9.91 -3.18
CA VAL A 8 -3.27 8.47 -2.87
C VAL A 8 -3.74 7.63 -4.05
N TRP A 9 -4.87 8.03 -4.67
CA TRP A 9 -5.38 7.35 -5.85
C TRP A 9 -4.47 7.49 -7.06
N SER A 10 -3.81 8.64 -7.24
CA SER A 10 -2.87 8.84 -8.34
C SER A 10 -1.63 7.95 -8.20
N ILE A 11 -1.10 7.81 -6.99
CA ILE A 11 0.00 6.88 -6.71
C ILE A 11 -0.42 5.45 -7.01
N TYR A 12 -1.58 5.02 -6.51
CA TYR A 12 -2.11 3.68 -6.75
C TYR A 12 -2.33 3.39 -8.24
N LEU A 13 -3.04 4.27 -8.95
CA LEU A 13 -3.34 4.09 -10.37
C LEU A 13 -2.07 4.18 -11.22
N GLY A 14 -1.14 5.05 -10.85
CA GLY A 14 0.17 5.17 -11.47
C GLY A 14 0.99 3.88 -11.34
N ASP A 15 1.04 3.28 -10.15
CA ASP A 15 1.69 1.98 -9.90
C ASP A 15 1.07 0.88 -10.77
N ARG A 16 -0.27 0.79 -10.80
CA ARG A 16 -1.00 -0.19 -11.64
C ARG A 16 -0.73 -0.01 -13.13
N LEU A 17 -0.69 1.23 -13.61
CA LEU A 17 -0.41 1.54 -15.01
C LEU A 17 1.05 1.26 -15.38
N PHE A 18 1.99 1.57 -14.47
CA PHE A 18 3.40 1.25 -14.64
C PHE A 18 3.62 -0.26 -14.72
N ASP A 19 3.01 -1.02 -13.81
CA ASP A 19 3.00 -2.47 -13.81
C ASP A 19 2.43 -3.04 -15.12
N ALA A 20 1.31 -2.51 -15.59
CA ALA A 20 0.67 -2.92 -16.85
C ALA A 20 1.56 -2.63 -18.07
N TRP A 21 2.26 -1.49 -18.07
CA TRP A 21 3.18 -1.09 -19.14
C TRP A 21 4.46 -1.93 -19.14
N ARG A 22 5.04 -2.19 -17.96
CA ARG A 22 6.23 -3.04 -17.82
C ARG A 22 5.92 -4.47 -18.29
N ALA A 23 4.77 -5.00 -17.91
CA ALA A 23 4.27 -6.30 -18.38
C ALA A 23 4.03 -6.38 -19.90
N SER A 24 3.87 -5.25 -20.61
CA SER A 24 3.81 -5.23 -22.08
C SER A 24 5.17 -5.12 -22.76
N THR A 25 6.19 -4.61 -22.06
CA THR A 25 7.49 -4.26 -22.64
C THR A 25 8.55 -5.33 -22.35
N ASP A 26 8.59 -5.87 -21.13
CA ASP A 26 9.65 -6.78 -20.67
C ASP A 26 9.31 -8.27 -20.93
N SER A 27 8.90 -8.58 -22.16
CA SER A 27 8.64 -9.95 -22.63
C SER A 27 9.95 -10.73 -22.82
N ARG A 28 10.81 -10.80 -21.79
CA ARG A 28 12.08 -11.58 -21.80
C ARG A 28 11.84 -13.08 -21.68
N GLY A 29 10.88 -13.62 -22.43
CA GLY A 29 10.61 -15.05 -22.52
C GLY A 29 9.75 -15.66 -21.41
N LEU A 30 9.39 -14.92 -20.36
CA LEU A 30 8.29 -15.32 -19.47
C LEU A 30 6.99 -15.24 -20.28
N VAL A 31 6.46 -16.40 -20.64
CA VAL A 31 5.24 -16.55 -21.44
C VAL A 31 4.13 -15.75 -20.75
N ALA A 32 3.30 -15.04 -21.51
CA ALA A 32 2.16 -14.28 -21.00
C ALA A 32 1.20 -15.08 -20.09
N ALA A 33 1.34 -16.41 -20.06
CA ALA A 33 0.66 -17.35 -19.17
C ALA A 33 1.11 -17.29 -17.69
N GLU A 34 2.26 -16.69 -17.37
CA GLU A 34 2.79 -16.62 -16.00
C GLU A 34 2.58 -15.27 -15.30
N LEU A 35 2.05 -14.26 -15.99
CA LEU A 35 1.73 -12.96 -15.39
C LEU A 35 0.74 -13.16 -14.23
N PRO A 36 1.01 -12.61 -13.03
CA PRO A 36 0.04 -12.64 -11.96
C PRO A 36 -1.26 -11.97 -12.41
N GLU A 37 -2.40 -12.50 -11.96
CA GLU A 37 -3.73 -12.08 -12.42
C GLU A 37 -3.95 -10.57 -12.25
N ARG A 38 -3.33 -9.99 -11.22
CA ARG A 38 -3.30 -8.56 -10.95
C ARG A 38 -2.76 -7.73 -12.12
N HIS A 39 -1.59 -8.11 -12.63
CA HIS A 39 -0.98 -7.43 -13.77
C HIS A 39 -1.79 -7.68 -15.05
N ALA A 40 -2.34 -8.88 -15.22
CA ALA A 40 -3.21 -9.20 -16.36
C ALA A 40 -4.50 -8.36 -16.36
N TRP A 41 -5.13 -8.17 -15.19
CA TRP A 41 -6.30 -7.30 -15.04
C TRP A 41 -5.95 -5.84 -15.34
N ALA A 42 -4.87 -5.31 -14.75
CA ALA A 42 -4.45 -3.94 -14.97
C ALA A 42 -4.15 -3.66 -16.46
N ARG A 43 -3.51 -4.63 -17.14
CA ARG A 43 -3.26 -4.55 -18.59
C ARG A 43 -4.56 -4.51 -19.41
N ARG A 44 -5.55 -5.35 -19.08
CA ARG A 44 -6.86 -5.34 -19.75
C ARG A 44 -7.62 -4.04 -19.52
N GLN A 45 -7.53 -3.48 -18.31
CA GLN A 45 -8.28 -2.30 -17.89
C GLN A 45 -7.49 -0.99 -17.98
N ARG A 46 -6.37 -0.97 -18.72
CA ARG A 46 -5.47 0.20 -18.81
C ARG A 46 -6.20 1.50 -19.16
N GLY A 47 -7.20 1.45 -20.05
CA GLY A 47 -7.95 2.64 -20.45
C GLY A 47 -8.76 3.24 -19.30
N ILE A 48 -9.43 2.38 -18.52
CA ILE A 48 -10.19 2.79 -17.33
C ILE A 48 -9.23 3.33 -16.26
N LEU A 49 -8.13 2.63 -16.00
CA LEU A 49 -7.12 3.07 -15.03
C LEU A 49 -6.53 4.45 -15.41
N THR A 50 -6.23 4.68 -16.69
CA THR A 50 -5.76 5.98 -17.17
C THR A 50 -6.82 7.06 -17.01
N ALA A 51 -8.08 6.77 -17.34
CA ALA A 51 -9.17 7.73 -17.16
C ALA A 51 -9.35 8.10 -15.67
N CYS A 52 -9.31 7.11 -14.77
CA CYS A 52 -9.33 7.34 -13.32
C CYS A 52 -8.12 8.15 -12.85
N LEU A 53 -6.92 7.90 -13.42
CA LEU A 53 -5.71 8.63 -13.03
C LEU A 53 -5.83 10.10 -13.44
N VAL A 54 -6.26 10.37 -14.68
CA VAL A 54 -6.51 11.73 -15.16
C VAL A 54 -7.55 12.43 -14.30
N ALA A 55 -8.64 11.75 -13.94
CA ALA A 55 -9.66 12.32 -13.07
C ALA A 55 -9.11 12.64 -11.67
N ALA A 56 -8.32 11.73 -11.09
CA ALA A 56 -7.69 11.93 -9.78
C ALA A 56 -6.71 13.11 -9.82
N VAL A 57 -5.77 13.13 -10.77
CA VAL A 57 -4.79 14.22 -10.94
C VAL A 57 -5.49 15.55 -11.19
N SER A 58 -6.52 15.60 -12.04
CA SER A 58 -7.25 16.83 -12.34
C SER A 58 -7.99 17.35 -11.10
N SER A 59 -8.64 16.46 -10.34
CA SER A 59 -9.30 16.80 -9.08
C SER A 59 -8.30 17.32 -8.03
N GLY A 60 -7.14 16.66 -7.92
CA GLY A 60 -6.04 17.09 -7.06
C GLY A 60 -5.51 18.47 -7.43
N ALA A 61 -5.23 18.70 -8.72
CA ALA A 61 -4.76 19.98 -9.23
C ALA A 61 -5.79 21.11 -9.03
N ALA A 62 -7.07 20.83 -9.26
CA ALA A 62 -8.14 21.80 -9.03
C ALA A 62 -8.30 22.19 -7.55
N THR A 63 -7.91 21.29 -6.64
CA THR A 63 -8.09 21.50 -5.20
C THR A 63 -6.81 21.88 -4.45
N ILE A 64 -5.65 21.89 -5.13
CA ILE A 64 -4.36 22.16 -4.49
C ILE A 64 -4.26 23.56 -3.89
N GLY A 65 -4.90 24.55 -4.52
CA GLY A 65 -4.91 25.95 -4.05
C GLY A 65 -5.69 26.17 -2.75
N PHE A 66 -6.49 25.19 -2.34
CA PHE A 66 -7.25 25.22 -1.08
C PHE A 66 -6.56 24.46 0.05
N LEU A 67 -5.36 23.90 -0.19
CA LEU A 67 -4.59 23.25 0.86
C LEU A 67 -3.87 24.30 1.71
N GLU A 68 -3.83 24.05 3.00
CA GLU A 68 -3.00 24.84 3.90
C GLU A 68 -1.51 24.72 3.53
N THR A 69 -0.77 25.81 3.74
CA THR A 69 0.67 25.83 3.45
C THR A 69 1.46 24.81 4.27
N SER A 70 1.01 24.54 5.51
CA SER A 70 1.52 23.48 6.38
C SER A 70 1.43 22.10 5.73
N THR A 71 0.22 21.74 5.28
CA THR A 71 -0.08 20.47 4.61
C THR A 71 0.73 20.32 3.33
N TRP A 72 0.84 21.39 2.53
CA TRP A 72 1.63 21.38 1.29
C TRP A 72 3.12 21.11 1.55
N ARG A 73 3.71 21.79 2.53
CA ARG A 73 5.12 21.61 2.92
C ARG A 73 5.37 20.19 3.45
N ALA A 74 4.51 19.70 4.34
CA ALA A 74 4.60 18.35 4.87
C ALA A 74 4.49 17.29 3.75
N GLY A 75 3.54 17.47 2.84
CA GLY A 75 3.37 16.63 1.66
C GLY A 75 4.61 16.62 0.76
N LEU A 76 5.22 17.79 0.52
CA LEU A 76 6.46 17.90 -0.25
C LEU A 76 7.63 17.18 0.42
N VAL A 77 7.77 17.31 1.75
CA VAL A 77 8.80 16.61 2.53
C VAL A 77 8.61 15.10 2.43
N VAL A 78 7.39 14.60 2.63
CA VAL A 78 7.10 13.16 2.51
C VAL A 78 7.35 12.67 1.08
N ALA A 79 6.94 13.43 0.06
CA ALA A 79 7.18 13.09 -1.34
C ALA A 79 8.68 13.07 -1.67
N ALA A 80 9.44 14.06 -1.21
CA ALA A 80 10.89 14.12 -1.40
C ALA A 80 11.61 12.97 -0.68
N ALA A 81 11.23 12.67 0.56
CA ALA A 81 11.79 11.55 1.33
C ALA A 81 11.47 10.20 0.67
N THR A 82 10.24 10.02 0.20
CA THR A 82 9.80 8.82 -0.52
C THR A 82 10.55 8.68 -1.85
N GLY A 83 10.68 9.77 -2.61
CA GLY A 83 11.43 9.79 -3.87
C GLY A 83 12.91 9.49 -3.65
N LEU A 84 13.54 10.09 -2.65
CA LEU A 84 14.92 9.81 -2.26
C LEU A 84 15.08 8.36 -1.84
N TYR A 85 14.16 7.82 -1.04
CA TYR A 85 14.15 6.40 -0.68
C TYR A 85 14.12 5.51 -1.93
N PHE A 86 13.21 5.75 -2.88
CA PHE A 86 13.14 4.94 -4.10
C PHE A 86 14.35 5.09 -5.01
N LEU A 87 14.93 6.29 -5.12
CA LEU A 87 16.17 6.53 -5.87
C LEU A 87 17.34 5.77 -5.23
N LEU A 88 17.51 5.90 -3.92
CA LEU A 88 18.54 5.20 -3.16
C LEU A 88 18.33 3.69 -3.21
N PHE A 89 17.09 3.21 -3.09
CA PHE A 89 16.77 1.79 -3.18
C PHE A 89 17.11 1.26 -4.58
N ARG A 90 16.70 1.98 -5.63
CA ARG A 90 16.95 1.58 -7.02
C ARG A 90 18.43 1.61 -7.39
N TRP A 91 19.22 2.53 -6.83
CA TRP A 91 20.68 2.60 -7.04
C TRP A 91 21.46 1.64 -6.14
N SER A 92 21.11 1.53 -4.85
CA SER A 92 21.86 0.77 -3.84
C SER A 92 21.61 -0.74 -3.91
N PHE A 93 20.38 -1.18 -4.26
CA PHE A 93 20.09 -2.63 -4.36
C PHE A 93 20.62 -3.31 -5.62
N SER A 94 21.24 -2.54 -6.53
CA SER A 94 22.16 -3.12 -7.52
C SER A 94 23.42 -3.71 -6.84
N SER A 95 23.70 -3.37 -5.57
CA SER A 95 24.87 -3.82 -4.82
C SER A 95 24.58 -4.28 -3.37
N ARG A 96 24.30 -5.58 -3.23
CA ARG A 96 24.82 -6.49 -2.18
C ARG A 96 24.33 -6.45 -0.71
N VAL A 97 23.63 -5.44 -0.18
CA VAL A 97 23.22 -5.48 1.25
C VAL A 97 21.76 -5.92 1.41
N ARG A 98 21.52 -7.24 1.30
CA ARG A 98 20.22 -7.83 1.65
C ARG A 98 20.31 -8.44 3.04
N LEU A 99 19.61 -7.87 4.01
CA LEU A 99 19.38 -8.52 5.31
C LEU A 99 18.45 -9.71 5.08
N ARG A 100 19.03 -10.90 4.94
CA ARG A 100 18.27 -12.14 4.77
C ARG A 100 17.27 -12.28 5.93
N GLY A 101 15.98 -12.37 5.59
CA GLY A 101 14.93 -12.61 6.56
C GLY A 101 14.28 -11.36 7.16
N PHE A 102 14.59 -10.14 6.70
CA PHE A 102 13.88 -8.92 7.13
C PHE A 102 13.19 -8.19 5.97
N PRO A 103 11.87 -7.87 6.06
CA PRO A 103 11.10 -7.24 4.97
C PRO A 103 11.36 -5.73 4.86
N THR A 104 12.62 -5.36 4.65
CA THR A 104 13.06 -3.95 4.60
C THR A 104 12.28 -3.12 3.58
N LYS A 105 12.07 -3.66 2.38
CA LYS A 105 11.33 -3.00 1.30
C LYS A 105 9.89 -2.72 1.72
N GLU A 106 9.18 -3.74 2.22
CA GLU A 106 7.77 -3.64 2.58
C GLU A 106 7.58 -2.75 3.81
N ILE A 107 8.50 -2.78 4.77
CA ILE A 107 8.49 -1.85 5.93
C ILE A 107 8.64 -0.41 5.47
N ALA A 108 9.57 -0.14 4.56
CA ALA A 108 9.77 1.21 4.06
C ALA A 108 8.57 1.71 3.24
N ILE A 109 7.98 0.85 2.41
CA ILE A 109 6.72 1.15 1.71
C ILE A 109 5.62 1.47 2.72
N ALA A 110 5.41 0.60 3.71
CA ALA A 110 4.41 0.80 4.74
C ALA A 110 4.64 2.12 5.51
N GLY A 111 5.88 2.43 5.87
CA GLY A 111 6.25 3.69 6.51
C GLY A 111 5.92 4.91 5.65
N CYS A 112 6.21 4.87 4.35
CA CYS A 112 5.88 5.96 3.42
C CYS A 112 4.36 6.16 3.32
N PHE A 113 3.58 5.08 3.20
CA PHE A 113 2.12 5.16 3.14
C PHE A 113 1.51 5.65 4.46
N THR A 114 1.99 5.16 5.61
CA THR A 114 1.53 5.62 6.93
C THR A 114 1.87 7.09 7.14
N ALA A 115 3.07 7.54 6.77
CA ALA A 115 3.46 8.94 6.86
C ALA A 115 2.59 9.82 5.94
N GLY A 116 2.35 9.39 4.71
CA GLY A 116 1.45 10.09 3.79
C GLY A 116 0.02 10.19 4.31
N ALA A 117 -0.51 9.10 4.87
CA ALA A 117 -1.82 9.09 5.51
C ALA A 117 -1.88 9.98 6.76
N ALA A 118 -0.80 10.02 7.56
CA ALA A 118 -0.70 10.89 8.72
C ALA A 118 -0.73 12.37 8.31
N VAL A 119 0.08 12.76 7.32
CA VAL A 119 0.06 14.13 6.77
C VAL A 119 -1.32 14.48 6.21
N ALA A 120 -2.00 13.51 5.61
CA ALA A 120 -3.33 13.72 5.06
C ALA A 120 -4.42 13.90 6.14
N ALA A 121 -4.34 13.13 7.23
CA ALA A 121 -5.32 13.13 8.29
C ALA A 121 -5.13 14.31 9.26
N ALA A 122 -3.89 14.77 9.44
CA ALA A 122 -3.54 15.85 10.36
C ALA A 122 -3.18 17.14 9.61
N ALA A 123 -4.17 17.71 8.92
CA ALA A 123 -4.00 19.01 8.26
C ALA A 123 -3.54 20.10 9.26
N ASP A 124 -4.03 20.02 10.50
CA ASP A 124 -3.77 21.03 11.54
C ASP A 124 -2.61 20.66 12.49
N SER A 125 -2.44 19.38 12.86
CA SER A 125 -1.39 18.95 13.80
C SER A 125 -1.13 17.44 13.77
N ILE A 126 0.06 17.05 13.26
CA ILE A 126 0.49 15.64 13.20
C ILE A 126 0.68 15.04 14.60
N ALA A 127 0.98 15.87 15.59
CA ALA A 127 1.19 15.44 16.98
C ALA A 127 -0.10 14.89 17.62
N ASP A 128 -1.26 15.25 17.09
CA ASP A 128 -2.55 14.86 17.64
C ASP A 128 -3.07 13.53 17.10
N LEU A 129 -2.39 12.93 16.12
CA LEU A 129 -2.77 11.62 15.63
C LEU A 129 -2.47 10.54 16.68
N PRO A 130 -3.49 9.77 17.12
CA PRO A 130 -3.27 8.74 18.12
C PRO A 130 -2.24 7.73 17.63
N LEU A 131 -1.19 7.50 18.42
CA LEU A 131 -0.11 6.56 18.08
C LEU A 131 -0.65 5.16 17.72
N PHE A 132 -1.74 4.73 18.37
CA PHE A 132 -2.43 3.48 18.08
C PHE A 132 -3.01 3.42 16.65
N VAL A 133 -3.56 4.53 16.16
CA VAL A 133 -4.07 4.61 14.78
C VAL A 133 -2.92 4.49 13.79
N LEU A 134 -1.81 5.21 14.01
CA LEU A 134 -0.64 5.16 13.13
C LEU A 134 0.03 3.79 13.12
N ALA A 135 0.27 3.21 14.31
CA ALA A 135 0.88 1.89 14.44
C ALA A 135 -0.01 0.81 13.82
N GLY A 136 -1.31 0.87 14.06
CA GLY A 136 -2.28 -0.04 13.48
C GLY A 136 -2.38 0.07 11.96
N LEU A 137 -2.43 1.29 11.43
CA LEU A 137 -2.43 1.54 9.98
C LEU A 137 -1.14 1.04 9.33
N GLY A 138 0.02 1.29 9.94
CA GLY A 138 1.30 0.76 9.47
C GLY A 138 1.34 -0.76 9.45
N CYS A 139 0.79 -1.42 10.48
CA CYS A 139 0.64 -2.87 10.49
C CYS A 139 -0.28 -3.35 9.37
N LEU A 140 -1.43 -2.71 9.17
CA LEU A 140 -2.35 -3.11 8.11
C LEU A 140 -1.71 -2.99 6.72
N ILE A 141 -1.03 -1.88 6.43
CA ILE A 141 -0.32 -1.69 5.16
C ILE A 141 0.79 -2.71 5.00
N LEU A 142 1.64 -2.89 6.02
CA LEU A 142 2.74 -3.85 5.97
C LEU A 142 2.23 -5.29 5.77
N GLY A 143 1.19 -5.69 6.51
CA GLY A 143 0.55 -6.99 6.38
C GLY A 143 0.04 -7.22 4.95
N ASN A 144 -0.58 -6.20 4.35
CA ASN A 144 -1.02 -6.25 2.96
C ASN A 144 0.13 -6.37 1.96
N CYS A 145 1.18 -5.55 2.10
CA CYS A 145 2.38 -5.62 1.26
C CYS A 145 3.02 -7.01 1.32
N LEU A 146 3.11 -7.59 2.52
CA LEU A 146 3.61 -8.94 2.74
C LEU A 146 2.71 -10.01 2.11
N LEU A 147 1.38 -9.85 2.16
CA LEU A 147 0.45 -10.76 1.49
C LEU A 147 0.62 -10.75 -0.02
N ILE A 148 0.78 -9.55 -0.61
CA ILE A 148 1.03 -9.35 -2.05
C ILE A 148 2.35 -10.01 -2.44
N SER A 149 3.44 -9.68 -1.76
CA SER A 149 4.76 -10.28 -2.01
C SER A 149 4.71 -11.81 -1.88
N ARG A 150 3.95 -12.34 -0.91
CA ARG A 150 3.77 -13.79 -0.76
C ARG A 150 3.05 -14.43 -1.94
N SER A 151 1.99 -13.80 -2.47
CA SER A 151 1.27 -14.31 -3.65
C SER A 151 2.08 -14.22 -4.93
N GLU A 152 2.96 -13.23 -5.03
CA GLU A 152 3.75 -12.96 -6.23
C GLU A 152 5.18 -13.49 -6.11
N ALA A 153 5.49 -14.28 -5.08
CA ALA A 153 6.83 -14.77 -4.78
C ALA A 153 7.55 -15.45 -5.96
N VAL A 154 6.82 -16.16 -6.84
CA VAL A 154 7.40 -16.77 -8.07
C VAL A 154 7.83 -15.68 -9.05
N PHE A 155 6.97 -14.69 -9.28
CA PHE A 155 7.18 -13.59 -10.21
C PHE A 155 8.28 -12.66 -9.69
N ASP A 156 8.23 -12.32 -8.40
CA ASP A 156 9.20 -11.45 -7.73
C ASP A 156 10.62 -12.03 -7.74
N GLN A 157 10.79 -13.36 -7.78
CA GLN A 157 12.11 -13.98 -7.92
C GLN A 157 12.88 -13.50 -9.16
N PHE A 158 12.17 -13.14 -10.23
CA PHE A 158 12.75 -12.69 -11.48
C PHE A 158 12.70 -11.18 -11.63
N GLU A 159 11.56 -10.56 -11.29
CA GLU A 159 11.29 -9.15 -11.61
C GLU A 159 11.60 -8.17 -10.46
N ASP A 160 11.62 -8.67 -9.22
CA ASP A 160 11.85 -7.89 -8.02
C ASP A 160 12.50 -8.71 -6.89
N PRO A 161 13.80 -9.01 -7.02
CA PRO A 161 14.50 -9.86 -6.07
C PRO A 161 14.69 -9.18 -4.71
N ALA A 162 14.21 -7.95 -4.53
CA ALA A 162 14.24 -7.22 -3.26
C ALA A 162 12.98 -7.47 -2.40
N ALA A 163 11.93 -8.05 -2.98
CA ALA A 163 10.72 -8.45 -2.25
C ALA A 163 11.02 -9.54 -1.22
N PHE A 164 10.37 -9.46 -0.05
CA PHE A 164 10.67 -10.36 1.07
C PHE A 164 10.50 -11.84 0.71
N PHE A 165 9.43 -12.20 0.01
CA PHE A 165 9.13 -13.58 -0.38
C PHE A 165 9.83 -14.03 -1.67
N ALA A 166 10.56 -13.16 -2.37
CA ALA A 166 11.42 -13.58 -3.47
C ALA A 166 12.56 -14.48 -2.97
N ILE A 167 13.04 -14.23 -1.74
CA ILE A 167 14.22 -14.91 -1.17
C ILE A 167 13.87 -15.79 0.05
N SER A 168 12.78 -15.49 0.77
CA SER A 168 12.40 -16.22 1.98
C SER A 168 11.52 -17.45 1.69
N ALA A 169 11.44 -18.37 2.66
CA ALA A 169 10.56 -19.52 2.56
C ALA A 169 9.09 -19.06 2.44
N ARG A 170 8.37 -19.58 1.44
CA ARG A 170 6.96 -19.23 1.14
C ARG A 170 5.96 -19.50 2.28
N VAL A 171 6.42 -20.12 3.38
CA VAL A 171 5.59 -20.62 4.49
C VAL A 171 5.54 -19.65 5.68
N SER A 172 6.14 -18.45 5.59
CA SER A 172 6.09 -17.48 6.69
C SER A 172 4.66 -16.99 6.99
N ARG A 173 4.29 -17.01 8.29
CA ARG A 173 3.05 -16.43 8.85
C ARG A 173 3.19 -14.96 9.24
N LEU A 174 4.29 -14.32 8.84
CA LEU A 174 4.55 -12.92 9.15
C LEU A 174 3.41 -11.97 8.70
N PRO A 175 2.81 -12.09 7.49
CA PRO A 175 1.72 -11.22 7.10
C PRO A 175 0.54 -11.29 8.09
N GLU A 176 0.15 -12.50 8.51
CA GLU A 176 -0.93 -12.71 9.46
C GLU A 176 -0.60 -12.13 10.84
N ILE A 177 0.62 -12.36 11.34
CA ILE A 177 1.07 -11.81 12.64
C ILE A 177 1.00 -10.28 12.63
N VAL A 178 1.46 -9.66 11.55
CA VAL A 178 1.41 -8.20 11.40
C VAL A 178 -0.04 -7.70 11.33
N LEU A 179 -0.93 -8.38 10.62
CA LEU A 179 -2.36 -8.02 10.60
C LEU A 179 -3.02 -8.17 11.98
N PHE A 180 -2.70 -9.22 12.73
CA PHE A 180 -3.15 -9.38 14.12
C PHE A 180 -2.65 -8.24 15.01
N ALA A 181 -1.39 -7.81 14.85
CA ALA A 181 -0.88 -6.64 15.55
C ALA A 181 -1.67 -5.38 15.18
N GLY A 182 -2.05 -5.20 13.91
CA GLY A 182 -2.93 -4.11 13.47
C GLY A 182 -4.29 -4.12 14.18
N ILE A 183 -4.93 -5.29 14.31
CA ILE A 183 -6.17 -5.47 15.07
C ILE A 183 -5.95 -5.11 16.55
N ALA A 184 -4.87 -5.60 17.15
CA ALA A 184 -4.55 -5.35 18.56
C ALA A 184 -4.32 -3.85 18.83
N PHE A 185 -3.61 -3.14 17.95
CA PHE A 185 -3.46 -1.69 18.04
C PHE A 185 -4.80 -0.96 17.91
N GLY A 186 -5.67 -1.41 16.99
CA GLY A 186 -7.02 -0.86 16.84
C GLY A 186 -7.86 -1.03 18.11
N ILE A 187 -7.90 -2.24 18.68
CA ILE A 187 -8.63 -2.53 19.93
C ILE A 187 -8.04 -1.75 21.11
N GLY A 188 -6.70 -1.71 21.22
CA GLY A 188 -6.01 -0.96 22.25
C GLY A 188 -6.28 0.55 22.18
N GLY A 189 -6.28 1.11 20.97
CA GLY A 189 -6.68 2.49 20.72
C GLY A 189 -8.14 2.73 21.12
N TRP A 190 -9.04 1.80 20.80
CA TRP A 190 -10.46 1.92 21.14
C TRP A 190 -10.65 1.93 22.66
N TRP A 191 -9.99 1.03 23.39
CA TRP A 191 -10.04 1.06 24.85
C TRP A 191 -9.43 2.32 25.46
N ARG A 192 -8.38 2.90 24.85
CA ARG A 192 -7.68 4.06 25.40
C ARG A 192 -8.38 5.39 25.15
N SER A 193 -8.94 5.57 23.95
CA SER A 193 -9.50 6.84 23.46
C SER A 193 -11.02 6.80 23.26
N GLY A 194 -11.63 5.62 23.29
CA GLY A 194 -13.06 5.42 23.02
C GLY A 194 -13.36 4.97 21.58
N PRO A 195 -14.65 4.78 21.24
CA PRO A 195 -15.07 4.39 19.90
C PRO A 195 -14.83 5.50 18.89
N GLU A 196 -13.74 5.41 18.14
CA GLU A 196 -13.49 6.26 16.98
C GLU A 196 -13.76 5.49 15.67
N PRO A 197 -14.44 6.11 14.67
CA PRO A 197 -14.69 5.46 13.38
C PRO A 197 -13.43 4.96 12.67
N ALA A 198 -12.31 5.70 12.78
CA ALA A 198 -11.04 5.32 12.17
C ALA A 198 -10.48 4.02 12.76
N LEU A 199 -10.60 3.82 14.08
CA LEU A 199 -10.18 2.60 14.76
C LEU A 199 -11.08 1.42 14.38
N PHE A 200 -12.39 1.63 14.30
CA PHE A 200 -13.32 0.60 13.82
C PHE A 200 -13.01 0.18 12.38
N ALA A 201 -12.79 1.15 11.49
CA ALA A 201 -12.41 0.91 10.10
C ALA A 201 -11.12 0.11 9.98
N LEU A 202 -10.10 0.49 10.76
CA LEU A 202 -8.82 -0.20 10.82
C LEU A 202 -8.99 -1.66 11.26
N ILE A 203 -9.75 -1.91 12.33
CA ILE A 203 -10.02 -3.26 12.83
C ILE A 203 -10.74 -4.06 11.75
N LEU A 204 -11.83 -3.51 11.19
CA LEU A 204 -12.65 -4.17 10.18
C LEU A 204 -11.81 -4.54 8.95
N CYS A 205 -11.04 -3.59 8.41
CA CYS A 205 -10.17 -3.84 7.27
C CYS A 205 -9.08 -4.86 7.57
N SER A 206 -8.49 -4.84 8.77
CA SER A 206 -7.49 -5.83 9.17
C SER A 206 -8.09 -7.23 9.29
N VAL A 207 -9.27 -7.36 9.89
CA VAL A 207 -10.03 -8.62 9.98
C VAL A 207 -10.40 -9.14 8.59
N LEU A 208 -10.97 -8.29 7.74
CA LEU A 208 -11.34 -8.68 6.38
C LEU A 208 -10.12 -9.12 5.57
N THR A 209 -9.00 -8.39 5.66
CA THR A 209 -7.74 -8.76 5.00
C THR A 209 -7.23 -10.11 5.49
N LEU A 210 -7.30 -10.37 6.80
CA LEU A 210 -6.90 -11.64 7.40
C LEU A 210 -7.81 -12.79 6.97
N LEU A 211 -9.13 -12.58 6.94
CA LEU A 211 -10.10 -13.59 6.48
C LEU A 211 -9.89 -13.93 5.01
N LEU A 212 -9.63 -12.92 4.17
CA LEU A 212 -9.30 -13.14 2.75
C LEU A 212 -7.96 -13.87 2.59
N ALA A 213 -6.96 -13.56 3.42
CA ALA A 213 -5.70 -14.28 3.43
C ALA A 213 -5.87 -15.76 3.81
N GLY A 214 -6.75 -16.06 4.77
CA GLY A 214 -7.04 -17.42 5.23
C GLY A 214 -7.86 -18.27 4.24
N ARG A 215 -8.60 -17.63 3.32
CA ARG A 215 -9.40 -18.32 2.28
C ARG A 215 -8.59 -18.74 1.05
N ARG A 216 -7.26 -18.67 1.10
CA ARG A 216 -6.39 -19.10 -0.01
C ARG A 216 -6.57 -20.60 -0.30
N SER A 217 -7.45 -20.91 -1.26
CA SER A 217 -7.34 -22.15 -2.02
C SER A 217 -6.07 -22.05 -2.90
N PRO A 218 -5.23 -23.09 -2.97
CA PRO A 218 -4.03 -23.13 -3.81
C PRO A 218 -4.27 -22.74 -5.28
N ASP A 219 -5.50 -22.93 -5.77
CA ASP A 219 -5.88 -22.66 -7.16
C ASP A 219 -6.53 -21.28 -7.39
N SER A 220 -6.87 -20.53 -6.34
CA SER A 220 -7.60 -19.27 -6.49
C SER A 220 -6.66 -18.08 -6.62
N LYS A 221 -6.10 -17.89 -7.81
CA LYS A 221 -5.34 -16.68 -8.20
C LYS A 221 -6.20 -15.40 -8.07
N ALA A 222 -7.53 -15.55 -8.12
CA ALA A 222 -8.53 -14.48 -8.09
C ALA A 222 -8.63 -13.72 -6.76
N HIS A 223 -8.06 -14.22 -5.67
CA HIS A 223 -8.14 -13.56 -4.35
C HIS A 223 -7.04 -12.52 -4.09
N THR A 224 -6.06 -12.39 -4.99
CA THR A 224 -4.93 -11.46 -4.81
C THR A 224 -5.36 -10.01 -5.02
N GLN A 225 -6.27 -9.78 -5.98
CA GLN A 225 -6.77 -8.47 -6.34
C GLN A 225 -7.61 -7.82 -5.22
N PRO A 226 -8.61 -8.49 -4.61
CA PRO A 226 -9.40 -7.90 -3.53
C PRO A 226 -8.58 -7.60 -2.27
N VAL A 227 -7.55 -8.39 -1.99
CA VAL A 227 -6.62 -8.14 -0.88
C VAL A 227 -5.84 -6.86 -1.16
N ALA A 228 -5.24 -6.72 -2.34
CA ALA A 228 -4.49 -5.51 -2.69
C ALA A 228 -5.39 -4.26 -2.76
N ASP A 229 -6.62 -4.41 -3.26
CA ASP A 229 -7.51 -3.28 -3.52
C ASP A 229 -8.33 -2.88 -2.27
N GLY A 230 -8.49 -3.79 -1.30
CA GLY A 230 -9.25 -3.56 -0.05
C GLY A 230 -8.65 -2.48 0.86
N LEU A 231 -7.34 -2.23 0.78
CA LEU A 231 -6.68 -1.11 1.48
C LEU A 231 -7.18 0.26 1.01
N HIS A 232 -7.63 0.39 -0.24
CA HIS A 232 -8.12 1.66 -0.78
C HIS A 232 -9.55 1.99 -0.30
N LEU A 233 -10.27 1.01 0.26
CA LEU A 233 -11.53 1.27 0.94
C LEU A 233 -11.31 2.05 2.25
N LEU A 234 -10.14 1.93 2.88
CA LEU A 234 -9.81 2.68 4.10
C LEU A 234 -9.72 4.18 3.88
N THR A 235 -9.20 4.61 2.73
CA THR A 235 -9.21 6.03 2.36
C THR A 235 -10.63 6.59 2.26
N TRP A 236 -11.61 5.78 1.89
CA TRP A 236 -13.02 6.20 1.90
C TRP A 236 -13.58 6.28 3.31
N VAL A 237 -13.26 5.34 4.19
CA VAL A 237 -13.77 5.34 5.58
C VAL A 237 -13.15 6.45 6.43
N ILE A 238 -11.87 6.79 6.20
CA ILE A 238 -11.20 7.90 6.88
C ILE A 238 -11.66 9.27 6.34
N ALA A 239 -12.06 9.35 5.06
CA ALA A 239 -12.49 10.60 4.43
C ALA A 239 -13.98 10.94 4.63
N LEU A 240 -14.74 10.09 5.33
CA LEU A 240 -16.10 10.44 5.71
C LEU A 240 -16.03 11.58 6.73
N PRO A 241 -16.69 12.72 6.48
CA PRO A 241 -16.71 13.83 7.43
C PRO A 241 -17.43 13.36 8.69
N PHE A 242 -16.71 13.35 9.80
CA PHE A 242 -17.24 13.17 11.14
C PHE A 242 -16.95 14.44 11.94
#